data_AF-A0A4Y3IKP0-F1
#
_entry.id   AF-A0A4Y3IKP0-F1
#
_cell.length_a   1.000
_cell.length_b   1.000
_cell.length_c   1.000
_cell.angle_alpha   90.00
_cell.angle_beta   90.00
_cell.angle_gamma   90.00
#
_symmetry.space_group_name_H-M   'P 1'
#
loop_
_entity.id
_entity.type
_entity.pdbx_description
1 polymer ?
#
loop_
_entity_poly.entity_id
_entity_poly.type
_entity_poly.pdbx_seq_one_letter_code
_entity_poly.pdbx_strand_id
1 'polypeptide(L)'
;MNKTIPLIHKSAAIAQIEALKLYIKDIWPIVSDAQLPIYLNSTSAQFIPFHSLCRLLQSALKHLTAKEFIEFIHCGAKSYSQHIEGVCLSDKSKGDLGKGALGELVHYLPIQEVAFTSSSNGTVSECSLTMTLEEVEPYTFISELYVISVAHHCLTQQCPALVEPIKYHLVTHEKFGLDALKASTKAPQFLGQECTALFYRSSSLSGFSNHNQHWRRQTQTFTEQVADALESYIGRQDVSLDTFSSIVGIPPRTIQRHLDNEGTTFRKIKESLNMAFAKRVMIERNVSISDIAEHLGYSDTSQFIRAFKKSEKMTPLQWRKTNQAN
;
A
#
# COMPACT_ATOMS: atom_id res chain seq x y z
N MET A 1 -8.09 14.55 -15.46
CA MET A 1 -7.55 14.28 -14.11
C MET A 1 -6.56 13.13 -14.23
N ASN A 2 -5.34 13.27 -13.71
CA ASN A 2 -4.37 12.17 -13.70
C ASN A 2 -4.86 11.11 -12.71
N LYS A 3 -5.27 9.94 -13.22
CA LYS A 3 -5.62 8.81 -12.37
C LYS A 3 -4.31 8.20 -11.84
N THR A 4 -4.24 7.93 -10.54
CA THR A 4 -3.13 7.21 -9.91
C THR A 4 -3.59 5.82 -9.49
N ILE A 5 -2.64 4.92 -9.24
CA ILE A 5 -2.88 3.61 -8.62
C ILE A 5 -2.29 3.68 -7.21
N PRO A 6 -3.13 3.84 -6.18
CA PRO A 6 -2.63 3.93 -4.81
C PRO A 6 -2.01 2.60 -4.39
N LEU A 7 -0.78 2.67 -3.89
CA LEU A 7 0.00 1.52 -3.45
C LEU A 7 0.23 1.57 -1.94
N ILE A 8 0.36 0.38 -1.35
CA ILE A 8 0.78 0.23 0.05
C ILE A 8 1.78 -0.90 0.17
N HIS A 9 2.70 -0.79 1.12
CA HIS A 9 3.67 -1.87 1.36
C HIS A 9 2.94 -3.14 1.82
N LYS A 10 3.33 -4.31 1.31
CA LYS A 10 2.66 -5.59 1.56
C LYS A 10 2.51 -5.96 3.03
N SER A 11 3.41 -5.47 3.89
CA SER A 11 3.35 -5.72 5.33
C SER A 11 2.13 -5.10 6.00
N ALA A 12 1.51 -4.08 5.39
CA ALA A 12 0.21 -3.56 5.82
C ALA A 12 -0.89 -4.63 5.71
N ALA A 13 -0.96 -5.32 4.57
CA ALA A 13 -1.93 -6.40 4.38
C ALA A 13 -1.60 -7.62 5.23
N ILE A 14 -0.33 -7.96 5.40
CA ILE A 14 0.09 -9.06 6.29
C ILE A 14 -0.35 -8.75 7.73
N ALA A 15 -0.03 -7.57 8.24
CA ALA A 15 -0.43 -7.14 9.58
C ALA A 15 -1.95 -7.18 9.77
N GLN A 16 -2.71 -6.74 8.77
CA GLN A 16 -4.16 -6.74 8.85
C GLN A 16 -4.76 -8.15 8.78
N ILE A 17 -4.18 -9.04 7.97
CA ILE A 17 -4.58 -10.46 7.93
C ILE A 17 -4.33 -11.13 9.28
N GLU A 18 -3.16 -10.90 9.89
CA GLU A 18 -2.86 -11.46 11.22
C GLU A 18 -3.81 -10.91 12.29
N ALA A 19 -4.12 -9.61 12.26
CA ALA A 19 -5.10 -9.02 13.16
C ALA A 19 -6.51 -9.62 12.97
N LEU A 20 -6.93 -9.89 11.72
CA LEU A 20 -8.25 -10.45 11.43
C LEU A 20 -8.46 -11.83 12.05
N LYS A 21 -7.40 -12.65 12.11
CA LYS A 21 -7.43 -14.01 12.70
C LYS A 21 -7.82 -14.02 14.18
N LEU A 22 -7.67 -12.90 14.88
CA LEU A 22 -8.08 -12.76 16.28
C LEU A 22 -9.61 -12.72 16.44
N TYR A 23 -10.33 -12.35 15.38
CA TYR A 23 -11.78 -12.16 15.40
C TYR A 23 -12.53 -13.20 14.57
N ILE A 24 -11.94 -13.69 13.48
CA ILE A 24 -12.59 -14.58 12.53
C ILE A 24 -11.76 -15.85 12.35
N LYS A 25 -12.39 -17.01 12.59
CA LYS A 25 -11.74 -18.32 12.48
C LYS A 25 -11.40 -18.71 11.04
N ASP A 26 -12.35 -18.51 10.12
CA ASP A 26 -12.15 -18.76 8.69
C ASP A 26 -12.14 -17.43 7.92
N ILE A 27 -10.93 -16.92 7.67
CA ILE A 27 -10.72 -15.66 6.95
C ILE A 27 -10.64 -15.84 5.44
N TRP A 28 -10.61 -17.08 4.93
CA TRP A 28 -10.31 -17.33 3.53
C TRP A 28 -11.32 -16.70 2.56
N PRO A 29 -12.65 -16.74 2.81
CA PRO A 29 -13.62 -16.04 1.97
C PRO A 29 -13.35 -14.54 1.88
N ILE A 30 -12.96 -13.92 3.00
CA ILE A 30 -12.67 -12.47 3.09
C ILE A 30 -11.38 -12.12 2.33
N VAL A 31 -10.33 -12.92 2.50
CA VAL A 31 -9.04 -12.71 1.82
C VAL A 31 -9.17 -12.97 0.31
N SER A 32 -9.95 -13.97 -0.08
CA SER A 32 -10.21 -14.30 -1.48
C SER A 32 -11.01 -13.18 -2.18
N ASP A 33 -12.06 -12.67 -1.54
CA ASP A 33 -12.85 -11.54 -2.07
C ASP A 33 -12.02 -10.25 -2.19
N ALA A 34 -11.00 -10.08 -1.34
CA ALA A 34 -10.11 -8.93 -1.39
C ALA A 34 -9.17 -8.90 -2.60
N GLN A 35 -9.03 -10.03 -3.33
CA GLN A 35 -8.10 -10.18 -4.45
C GLN A 35 -6.65 -9.79 -4.08
N LEU A 36 -6.26 -10.08 -2.84
CA LEU A 36 -4.87 -9.90 -2.41
C LEU A 36 -3.95 -10.92 -3.11
N PRO A 37 -2.66 -10.58 -3.29
CA PRO A 37 -1.70 -11.56 -3.79
C PRO A 37 -1.70 -12.84 -2.94
N ILE A 38 -1.80 -13.99 -3.60
CA ILE A 38 -1.89 -15.31 -2.92
C ILE A 38 -0.65 -15.57 -2.04
N TYR A 39 0.49 -14.94 -2.33
CA TYR A 39 1.78 -15.19 -1.67
C TYR A 39 2.43 -13.91 -1.15
N LEU A 40 1.69 -13.11 -0.37
CA LEU A 40 2.19 -11.90 0.26
C LEU A 40 3.54 -12.12 0.97
N ASN A 41 3.72 -13.22 1.70
CA ASN A 41 4.95 -13.46 2.47
C ASN A 41 6.17 -13.86 1.62
N SER A 42 5.97 -14.45 0.43
CA SER A 42 7.08 -14.99 -0.37
C SER A 42 7.33 -14.25 -1.70
N THR A 43 6.48 -13.29 -2.06
CA THR A 43 6.72 -12.44 -3.23
C THR A 43 7.89 -11.49 -2.99
N SER A 44 8.67 -11.20 -4.04
CA SER A 44 9.73 -10.17 -4.00
C SER A 44 9.16 -8.76 -4.01
N ALA A 45 7.94 -8.58 -4.54
CA ALA A 45 7.28 -7.29 -4.60
C ALA A 45 7.17 -6.68 -3.21
N GLN A 46 7.47 -5.39 -3.10
CA GLN A 46 7.36 -4.64 -1.85
C GLN A 46 5.96 -4.07 -1.66
N PHE A 47 5.31 -3.68 -2.75
CA PHE A 47 4.03 -3.00 -2.74
C PHE A 47 2.92 -3.87 -3.31
N ILE A 48 1.69 -3.54 -2.91
CA ILE A 48 0.45 -4.09 -3.45
C ILE A 48 -0.53 -2.94 -3.74
N PRO A 49 -1.53 -3.16 -4.60
CA PRO A 49 -2.65 -2.23 -4.75
C PRO A 49 -3.36 -2.00 -3.43
N PHE A 50 -3.41 -0.75 -2.98
CA PHE A 50 -4.11 -0.38 -1.75
C PHE A 50 -5.63 -0.60 -1.85
N HIS A 51 -6.17 -0.57 -3.06
CA HIS A 51 -7.56 -0.96 -3.34
C HIS A 51 -7.86 -2.39 -2.83
N SER A 52 -6.96 -3.36 -3.02
CA SER A 52 -7.12 -4.73 -2.49
C SER A 52 -7.15 -4.77 -0.96
N LEU A 53 -6.33 -3.96 -0.28
CA LEU A 53 -6.39 -3.84 1.18
C LEU A 53 -7.73 -3.20 1.63
N CYS A 54 -8.20 -2.17 0.92
CA CYS A 54 -9.50 -1.57 1.22
C CYS A 54 -10.65 -2.57 1.03
N ARG A 55 -10.60 -3.44 0.02
CA ARG A 55 -11.54 -4.56 -0.15
C ARG A 55 -11.52 -5.52 1.03
N LEU A 56 -10.34 -5.88 1.53
CA LEU A 56 -10.19 -6.72 2.72
C LEU A 56 -10.90 -6.09 3.93
N LEU A 57 -10.61 -4.81 4.19
CA LEU A 57 -11.21 -4.06 5.29
C LEU A 57 -12.73 -3.95 5.14
N GLN A 58 -13.20 -3.63 3.93
CA GLN A 58 -14.63 -3.55 3.63
C GLN A 58 -15.36 -4.88 3.81
N SER A 59 -14.73 -5.98 3.42
CA SER A 59 -15.29 -7.31 3.62
C SER A 59 -15.30 -7.68 5.10
N ALA A 60 -14.22 -7.41 5.84
CA ALA A 60 -14.15 -7.64 7.29
C ALA A 60 -15.24 -6.87 8.05
N LEU A 61 -15.57 -5.64 7.65
CA LEU A 61 -16.64 -4.83 8.24
C LEU A 61 -18.01 -5.54 8.21
N LYS A 62 -18.27 -6.40 7.20
CA LYS A 62 -19.53 -7.16 7.10
C LYS A 62 -19.66 -8.27 8.15
N HIS A 63 -18.55 -8.64 8.80
CA HIS A 63 -18.47 -9.77 9.72
C HIS A 63 -18.18 -9.36 11.17
N LEU A 64 -17.87 -8.08 11.42
CA LEU A 64 -17.47 -7.58 12.73
C LEU A 64 -18.48 -6.54 13.23
N THR A 65 -18.66 -6.47 14.55
CA THR A 65 -19.34 -5.32 15.16
C THR A 65 -18.50 -4.05 14.95
N ALA A 66 -19.12 -2.87 15.06
CA ALA A 66 -18.38 -1.61 14.92
C ALA A 66 -17.20 -1.49 15.89
N LYS A 67 -17.36 -1.96 17.14
CA LYS A 67 -16.29 -1.95 18.14
C LYS A 67 -15.14 -2.88 17.74
N GLU A 68 -15.45 -4.14 17.39
CA GLU A 68 -14.45 -5.12 16.97
C GLU A 68 -13.72 -4.67 15.70
N PHE A 69 -14.43 -4.07 14.75
CA PHE A 69 -13.84 -3.55 13.52
C PHE A 69 -12.79 -2.46 13.79
N ILE A 70 -13.06 -1.57 14.74
CA ILE A 70 -12.12 -0.53 15.14
C ILE A 70 -10.91 -1.12 15.86
N GLU A 71 -11.12 -2.03 16.80
CA GLU A 71 -10.03 -2.72 17.48
C GLU A 71 -9.16 -3.52 16.47
N PHE A 72 -9.79 -4.18 15.50
CA PHE A 72 -9.14 -4.88 14.39
C PHE A 72 -8.27 -3.95 13.55
N ILE A 73 -8.80 -2.79 13.11
CA ILE A 73 -8.02 -1.79 12.35
C ILE A 73 -6.85 -1.29 13.18
N HIS A 74 -7.07 -0.90 14.44
CA HIS A 74 -6.00 -0.40 15.30
C HIS A 74 -4.92 -1.45 15.57
N CYS A 75 -5.30 -2.71 15.77
CA CYS A 75 -4.35 -3.81 15.98
C CYS A 75 -3.40 -3.97 14.78
N GLY A 76 -3.96 -4.06 13.57
CA GLY A 76 -3.16 -4.17 12.34
C GLY A 76 -2.35 -2.90 12.04
N ALA A 77 -2.95 -1.72 12.20
CA ALA A 77 -2.28 -0.43 11.99
C ALA A 77 -1.10 -0.23 12.95
N LYS A 78 -1.25 -0.62 14.23
CA LYS A 78 -0.16 -0.59 15.21
C LYS A 78 0.98 -1.52 14.78
N SER A 79 0.68 -2.76 14.40
CA SER A 79 1.72 -3.68 13.93
C SER A 79 2.43 -3.16 12.67
N TYR A 80 1.70 -2.57 11.73
CA TYR A 80 2.29 -1.99 10.52
C TYR A 80 3.15 -0.75 10.82
N SER A 81 2.74 0.13 11.73
CA SER A 81 3.54 1.30 12.13
C SER A 81 4.91 0.92 12.72
N GLN A 82 4.96 -0.16 13.51
CA GLN A 82 6.22 -0.70 14.05
C GLN A 82 7.13 -1.25 12.95
N HIS A 83 6.55 -1.83 11.89
CA HIS A 83 7.30 -2.24 10.71
C HIS A 83 7.90 -1.02 9.98
N ILE A 84 7.12 0.04 9.78
CA ILE A 84 7.62 1.29 9.17
C ILE A 84 8.80 1.84 9.98
N GLU A 85 8.65 1.94 11.30
CA GLU A 85 9.72 2.39 12.20
C GLU A 85 10.99 1.52 12.06
N GLY A 86 10.84 0.19 12.08
CA GLY A 86 11.96 -0.74 11.92
C GLY A 86 12.70 -0.56 10.59
N VAL A 87 11.99 -0.34 9.49
CA VAL A 87 12.61 -0.09 8.19
C VAL A 87 13.35 1.25 8.20
N CYS A 88 12.73 2.32 8.72
CA CYS A 88 13.35 3.65 8.83
C CYS A 88 14.65 3.63 9.66
N LEU A 89 14.68 2.87 10.76
CA LEU A 89 15.85 2.72 11.62
C LEU A 89 17.00 1.93 10.97
N SER A 90 16.70 1.07 10.00
CA SER A 90 17.69 0.24 9.29
C SER A 90 18.38 0.97 8.14
N ASP A 91 17.74 1.95 7.51
CA ASP A 91 18.28 2.70 6.36
C ASP A 91 19.14 3.91 6.78
N LYS A 92 20.07 3.71 7.72
CA LYS A 92 21.02 4.75 8.21
C LYS A 92 22.04 5.22 7.14
N SER A 93 21.91 4.74 5.90
CA SER A 93 22.83 5.02 4.79
C SER A 93 22.51 6.35 4.07
N LYS A 94 21.30 6.88 4.25
CA LYS A 94 20.93 8.25 3.83
C LYS A 94 21.05 9.17 5.04
N GLY A 95 22.24 9.75 5.21
CA GLY A 95 22.65 10.60 6.33
C GLY A 95 21.94 11.95 6.44
N ASP A 96 20.61 11.96 6.44
CA ASP A 96 19.83 13.12 6.85
C ASP A 96 18.62 12.67 7.66
N LEU A 97 18.74 12.76 8.98
CA LEU A 97 17.59 12.75 9.91
C LEU A 97 16.62 13.93 9.64
N GLY A 98 16.89 14.79 8.65
CA GLY A 98 16.07 15.92 8.22
C GLY A 98 14.74 15.59 7.54
N LYS A 99 14.38 14.32 7.31
CA LYS A 99 13.02 13.95 6.85
C LYS A 99 12.07 13.45 7.94
N GLY A 100 12.56 13.02 9.10
CA GLY A 100 11.73 12.45 10.18
C GLY A 100 10.88 11.24 9.75
N ALA A 101 10.34 10.45 10.69
CA ALA A 101 9.47 9.33 10.32
C ALA A 101 8.07 9.79 9.85
N LEU A 102 7.74 11.09 9.91
CA LEU A 102 6.58 11.67 9.23
C LEU A 102 6.78 11.85 7.73
N GLY A 103 7.98 12.22 7.28
CA GLY A 103 8.29 12.29 5.85
C GLY A 103 8.30 10.93 5.17
N GLU A 104 8.46 9.86 5.92
CA GLU A 104 8.37 8.49 5.41
C GLU A 104 6.92 8.04 5.18
N LEU A 105 5.92 8.70 5.79
CA LEU A 105 4.51 8.35 5.59
C LEU A 105 4.09 8.45 4.12
N VAL A 106 4.63 9.39 3.35
CA VAL A 106 4.32 9.47 1.90
C VAL A 106 4.89 8.31 1.09
N HIS A 107 5.85 7.54 1.61
CA HIS A 107 6.35 6.32 0.96
C HIS A 107 5.55 5.08 1.36
N TYR A 108 5.07 5.02 2.60
CA TYR A 108 4.42 3.82 3.15
C TYR A 108 2.89 3.87 3.19
N LEU A 109 2.28 5.06 3.10
CA LEU A 109 0.82 5.23 3.05
C LEU A 109 0.40 5.87 1.73
N PRO A 110 -0.82 5.59 1.22
CA PRO A 110 -1.36 6.11 -0.05
C PRO A 110 -1.71 7.60 0.03
N ILE A 111 -0.69 8.43 0.27
CA ILE A 111 -0.78 9.86 0.55
C ILE A 111 0.10 10.59 -0.46
N GLN A 112 -0.47 11.62 -1.09
CA GLN A 112 0.25 12.51 -2.00
C GLN A 112 1.10 13.53 -1.23
N GLU A 113 0.59 13.98 -0.09
CA GLU A 113 1.15 15.08 0.69
C GLU A 113 0.82 14.93 2.17
N VAL A 114 1.81 15.20 3.03
CA VAL A 114 1.63 15.25 4.49
C VAL A 114 2.29 16.51 5.04
N ALA A 115 1.61 17.18 5.96
CA ALA A 115 2.16 18.32 6.67
C ALA A 115 1.98 18.17 8.18
N PHE A 116 2.99 18.55 8.94
CA PHE A 116 2.89 18.69 10.39
C PHE A 116 3.05 20.16 10.75
N THR A 117 2.04 20.71 11.40
CA THR A 117 2.02 22.10 11.84
C THR A 117 1.81 22.16 13.34
N SER A 118 2.52 23.06 14.00
CA SER A 118 2.36 23.30 15.43
C SER A 118 2.30 24.79 15.72
N SER A 119 1.34 25.18 16.55
CA SER A 119 1.18 26.55 17.03
C SER A 119 1.23 26.55 18.55
N SER A 120 2.07 27.39 19.13
CA SER A 120 2.16 27.58 20.58
C SER A 120 1.37 28.82 21.00
N ASN A 121 0.36 28.63 21.86
CA ASN A 121 -0.42 29.71 22.45
C ASN A 121 -0.16 29.84 23.96
N GLY A 122 1.07 29.55 24.41
CA GLY A 122 1.46 29.54 25.82
C GLY A 122 2.01 28.18 26.27
N THR A 123 1.51 27.63 27.38
CA THR A 123 1.99 26.37 28.00
C THR A 123 1.57 25.10 27.26
N VAL A 124 0.56 25.17 26.39
CA VAL A 124 0.07 24.04 25.59
C VAL A 124 0.11 24.43 24.11
N SER A 125 0.73 23.57 23.31
CA SER A 125 0.76 23.70 21.85
C SER A 125 -0.35 22.86 21.23
N GLU A 126 -1.04 23.44 20.26
CA GLU A 126 -1.91 22.68 19.36
C GLU A 126 -1.09 22.29 18.13
N CYS A 127 -1.17 21.03 17.75
CA CYS A 127 -0.53 20.54 16.54
C CYS A 127 -1.49 19.71 15.69
N SER A 128 -1.22 19.69 14.40
CA SER A 128 -2.01 18.93 13.43
C SER A 128 -1.12 18.23 12.42
N LEU A 129 -1.53 17.02 12.06
CA LEU A 129 -1.01 16.26 10.94
C LEU A 129 -2.07 16.27 9.84
N THR A 130 -1.84 17.01 8.76
CA THR A 130 -2.72 17.08 7.59
C THR A 130 -2.20 16.15 6.50
N MET A 131 -3.10 15.46 5.82
CA MET A 131 -2.78 14.46 4.80
C MET A 131 -3.74 14.60 3.61
N THR A 132 -3.17 14.60 2.40
CA THR A 132 -3.92 14.53 1.14
C THR A 132 -3.80 13.11 0.59
N LEU A 133 -4.84 12.32 0.77
CA LEU A 133 -4.86 10.93 0.33
C LEU A 133 -5.08 10.82 -1.17
N GLU A 134 -4.60 9.73 -1.75
CA GLU A 134 -5.02 9.35 -3.09
C GLU A 134 -6.44 8.77 -3.09
N GLU A 135 -7.18 8.99 -4.16
CA GLU A 135 -8.59 8.58 -4.28
C GLU A 135 -8.72 7.07 -4.50
N VAL A 136 -9.54 6.42 -3.66
CA VAL A 136 -9.81 4.97 -3.71
C VAL A 136 -11.31 4.71 -3.65
N GLU A 137 -12.01 4.96 -4.74
CA GLU A 137 -13.46 4.67 -4.81
C GLU A 137 -13.75 3.16 -4.89
N PRO A 138 -14.83 2.65 -4.26
CA PRO A 138 -15.79 3.35 -3.38
C PRO A 138 -15.37 3.34 -1.88
N TYR A 139 -14.09 3.14 -1.59
CA TYR A 139 -13.56 2.92 -0.24
C TYR A 139 -13.02 4.19 0.44
N THR A 140 -13.48 5.36 0.04
CA THR A 140 -12.98 6.66 0.54
C THR A 140 -12.98 6.71 2.06
N PHE A 141 -14.09 6.37 2.72
CA PHE A 141 -14.13 6.36 4.19
C PHE A 141 -13.14 5.34 4.81
N ILE A 142 -13.13 4.08 4.34
CA ILE A 142 -12.29 3.01 4.91
C ILE A 142 -10.81 3.33 4.72
N SER A 143 -10.45 3.93 3.58
CA SER A 143 -9.10 4.39 3.30
C SER A 143 -8.64 5.43 4.29
N GLU A 144 -9.47 6.46 4.56
CA GLU A 144 -9.19 7.50 5.54
C GLU A 144 -9.03 6.91 6.93
N LEU A 145 -9.97 6.06 7.37
CA LEU A 145 -9.91 5.41 8.68
C LEU A 145 -8.61 4.60 8.86
N TYR A 146 -8.21 3.83 7.86
CA TYR A 146 -6.98 3.05 7.93
C TYR A 146 -5.74 3.95 8.00
N VAL A 147 -5.67 4.96 7.14
CA VAL A 147 -4.55 5.90 7.07
C VAL A 147 -4.39 6.69 8.36
N ILE A 148 -5.47 7.23 8.94
CA ILE A 148 -5.40 7.97 10.20
C ILE A 148 -4.96 7.07 11.36
N SER A 149 -5.36 5.79 11.37
CA SER A 149 -4.94 4.85 12.41
C SER A 149 -3.45 4.55 12.34
N VAL A 150 -2.90 4.31 11.14
CA VAL A 150 -1.45 4.10 10.97
C VAL A 150 -0.68 5.37 11.30
N ALA A 151 -1.10 6.52 10.75
CA ALA A 151 -0.44 7.80 10.97
C ALA A 151 -0.42 8.19 12.46
N HIS A 152 -1.51 7.95 13.19
CA HIS A 152 -1.57 8.13 14.64
C HIS A 152 -0.52 7.27 15.36
N HIS A 153 -0.42 5.98 15.05
CA HIS A 153 0.56 5.11 15.70
C HIS A 153 2.01 5.48 15.35
N CYS A 154 2.30 5.85 14.10
CA CYS A 154 3.63 6.36 13.72
C CYS A 154 3.99 7.65 14.45
N LEU A 155 3.03 8.56 14.63
CA LEU A 155 3.25 9.83 15.28
C LEU A 155 3.47 9.69 16.80
N THR A 156 2.68 8.85 17.47
CA THR A 156 2.80 8.62 18.92
C THR A 156 4.02 7.79 19.32
N GLN A 157 4.55 6.95 18.42
CA GLN A 157 5.86 6.30 18.60
C GLN A 157 7.01 7.31 18.61
N GLN A 158 6.98 8.28 17.69
CA GLN A 158 8.00 9.33 17.60
C GLN A 158 7.87 10.39 18.69
N CYS A 159 6.64 10.73 19.07
CA CYS A 159 6.35 11.73 20.08
C CYS A 159 5.33 11.18 21.09
N PRO A 160 5.78 10.44 22.13
CA PRO A 160 4.91 9.84 23.14
C PRO A 160 4.09 10.84 23.96
N ALA A 161 4.43 12.13 23.91
CA ALA A 161 3.64 13.20 24.53
C ALA A 161 2.29 13.41 23.82
N LEU A 162 2.16 12.97 22.57
CA LEU A 162 0.89 12.92 21.85
C LEU A 162 0.18 11.63 22.25
N VAL A 163 -0.95 11.75 22.95
CA VAL A 163 -1.67 10.59 23.51
C VAL A 163 -2.88 10.24 22.65
N GLU A 164 -3.89 11.11 22.62
CA GLU A 164 -5.12 10.91 21.84
C GLU A 164 -5.40 12.14 20.97
N PRO A 165 -5.89 11.97 19.75
CA PRO A 165 -6.37 13.09 18.95
C PRO A 165 -7.54 13.79 19.65
N ILE A 166 -7.61 15.11 19.53
CA ILE A 166 -8.72 15.93 20.06
C ILE A 166 -9.86 16.12 19.04
N LYS A 167 -9.58 15.90 17.75
CA LYS A 167 -10.57 15.87 16.66
C LYS A 167 -9.96 15.26 15.39
N TYR A 168 -10.85 14.87 14.47
CA TYR A 168 -10.51 14.41 13.12
C TYR A 168 -11.20 15.26 12.07
N HIS A 169 -10.49 15.61 11.00
CA HIS A 169 -11.09 16.10 9.76
C HIS A 169 -11.04 14.96 8.74
N LEU A 170 -12.13 14.72 8.03
CA LEU A 170 -12.25 13.70 6.99
C LEU A 170 -12.85 14.32 5.72
N VAL A 171 -12.32 13.92 4.58
CA VAL A 171 -12.77 14.35 3.24
C VAL A 171 -14.10 13.68 2.90
N THR A 172 -14.27 12.41 3.28
CA THR A 172 -15.50 11.66 3.03
C THR A 172 -16.75 12.41 3.50
N HIS A 173 -17.80 12.30 2.70
CA HIS A 173 -19.15 12.73 3.05
C HIS A 173 -19.99 11.58 3.63
N GLU A 174 -19.51 10.34 3.49
CA GLU A 174 -20.25 9.14 3.84
C GLU A 174 -19.95 8.69 5.27
N LYS A 175 -21.01 8.29 5.98
CA LYS A 175 -20.91 7.56 7.26
C LYS A 175 -21.23 6.10 6.99
N PHE A 176 -20.29 5.35 6.43
CA PHE A 176 -20.54 3.97 6.00
C PHE A 176 -20.81 3.03 7.21
N GLY A 177 -22.05 2.97 7.74
CA GLY A 177 -22.42 2.12 8.87
C GLY A 177 -21.77 2.46 10.22
N LEU A 178 -21.08 3.61 10.30
CA LEU A 178 -20.21 4.00 11.41
C LEU A 178 -20.82 5.05 12.32
N ASP A 179 -22.13 5.23 12.27
CA ASP A 179 -22.86 5.91 13.35
C ASP A 179 -22.60 5.25 14.71
N ALA A 180 -22.20 3.96 14.73
CA ALA A 180 -21.73 3.25 15.92
C ALA A 180 -20.28 3.58 16.35
N LEU A 181 -19.44 4.13 15.47
CA LEU A 181 -18.04 4.51 15.74
C LEU A 181 -17.95 5.77 16.61
N LYS A 182 -18.98 6.64 16.56
CA LYS A 182 -19.17 7.72 17.54
C LYS A 182 -19.16 7.21 18.99
N ALA A 183 -19.52 5.94 19.21
CA ALA A 183 -19.48 5.32 20.53
C ALA A 183 -18.08 4.81 20.92
N SER A 184 -17.15 4.62 19.96
CA SER A 184 -15.82 4.04 20.23
C SER A 184 -14.65 5.03 20.19
N THR A 185 -14.80 6.23 19.62
CA THR A 185 -13.80 7.30 19.72
C THR A 185 -14.34 8.50 20.49
N LYS A 186 -13.65 8.94 21.54
CA LYS A 186 -14.05 10.14 22.31
C LYS A 186 -13.89 11.44 21.51
N ALA A 187 -13.10 11.43 20.44
CA ALA A 187 -12.80 12.62 19.65
C ALA A 187 -13.81 12.85 18.51
N PRO A 188 -14.30 14.09 18.35
CA PRO A 188 -15.25 14.45 17.30
C PRO A 188 -14.66 14.32 15.89
N GLN A 189 -15.50 13.94 14.94
CA GLN A 189 -15.16 13.75 13.54
C GLN A 189 -15.93 14.76 12.68
N PHE A 190 -15.22 15.53 11.87
CA PHE A 190 -15.78 16.53 10.95
C PHE A 190 -15.64 16.01 9.52
N LEU A 191 -16.77 15.84 8.82
CA LEU A 191 -16.86 15.28 7.46
C LEU A 191 -16.84 16.39 6.40
N GLY A 192 -16.59 16.04 5.14
CA GLY A 192 -16.58 16.96 4.01
C GLY A 192 -15.54 18.08 4.13
N GLN A 193 -14.40 17.78 4.77
CA GLN A 193 -13.29 18.70 4.94
C GLN A 193 -12.39 18.68 3.70
N GLU A 194 -11.55 19.71 3.53
CA GLU A 194 -10.65 19.80 2.37
C GLU A 194 -9.54 18.75 2.36
N CYS A 195 -9.12 18.30 3.55
CA CYS A 195 -8.12 17.25 3.73
C CYS A 195 -8.39 16.40 4.98
N THR A 196 -7.79 15.22 5.01
CA THR A 196 -7.83 14.32 6.17
C THR A 196 -6.83 14.83 7.21
N ALA A 197 -7.22 15.03 8.46
CA ALA A 197 -6.29 15.54 9.47
C ALA A 197 -6.55 15.03 10.89
N LEU A 198 -5.45 14.89 11.63
CA LEU A 198 -5.40 14.56 13.06
C LEU A 198 -4.96 15.78 13.85
N PHE A 199 -5.63 16.08 14.95
CA PHE A 199 -5.30 17.23 15.79
C PHE A 199 -4.98 16.77 17.21
N TYR A 200 -3.99 17.39 17.85
CA TYR A 200 -3.56 17.06 19.20
C TYR A 200 -3.29 18.31 20.03
N ARG A 201 -3.24 18.11 21.34
CA ARG A 201 -2.70 19.07 22.31
C ARG A 201 -1.54 18.42 23.04
N SER A 202 -0.43 19.15 23.16
CA SER A 202 0.71 18.70 23.95
C SER A 202 1.40 19.87 24.64
N SER A 203 1.89 19.64 25.85
CA SER A 203 2.77 20.56 26.57
C SER A 203 4.24 20.42 26.15
N SER A 204 4.61 19.33 25.47
CA SER A 204 5.96 19.07 24.98
C SER A 204 5.93 18.46 23.59
N LEU A 205 6.60 19.09 22.63
CA LEU A 205 6.79 18.58 21.27
C LEU A 205 8.25 18.16 21.05
N SER A 206 8.85 17.54 22.06
CA SER A 206 10.19 16.96 21.94
C SER A 206 10.25 16.02 20.74
N GLY A 207 11.18 16.28 19.81
CA GLY A 207 11.32 15.56 18.54
C GLY A 207 10.97 16.38 17.29
N PHE A 208 10.27 17.51 17.44
CA PHE A 208 9.95 18.41 16.32
C PHE A 208 10.70 19.73 16.44
N SER A 209 11.85 19.85 15.76
CA SER A 209 12.67 21.07 15.77
C SER A 209 12.08 22.22 14.95
N ASN A 210 11.26 21.90 13.93
CA ASN A 210 10.63 22.88 13.05
C ASN A 210 9.10 22.85 13.17
N HIS A 211 8.50 24.02 13.36
CA HIS A 211 7.07 24.19 13.64
C HIS A 211 6.13 24.00 12.45
N ASN A 212 6.65 23.88 11.23
CA ASN A 212 5.89 23.56 10.02
C ASN A 212 6.77 22.71 9.11
N GLN A 213 6.38 21.47 8.87
CA GLN A 213 7.09 20.54 8.00
C GLN A 213 6.13 19.99 6.96
N HIS A 214 6.63 19.79 5.75
CA HIS A 214 5.82 19.45 4.60
C HIS A 214 6.56 18.47 3.72
N TRP A 215 5.89 17.38 3.35
CA TRP A 215 6.45 16.35 2.50
C TRP A 215 5.46 15.96 1.42
N ARG A 216 6.00 15.73 0.23
CA ARG A 216 5.24 15.35 -0.95
C ARG A 216 5.82 14.09 -1.56
N ARG A 217 4.94 13.17 -1.96
CA ARG A 217 5.31 11.98 -2.71
C ARG A 217 5.93 12.37 -4.05
N GLN A 218 7.00 11.68 -4.44
CA GLN A 218 7.57 11.84 -5.78
C GLN A 218 6.62 11.28 -6.83
N THR A 219 6.44 12.00 -7.92
CA THR A 219 5.56 11.60 -9.02
C THR A 219 6.18 10.44 -9.79
N GLN A 220 5.50 9.30 -9.81
CA GLN A 220 5.76 8.19 -10.73
C GLN A 220 4.89 8.31 -11.98
N THR A 221 5.38 7.80 -13.10
CA THR A 221 4.58 7.59 -14.32
C THR A 221 3.47 6.57 -14.06
N PHE A 222 2.41 6.60 -14.86
CA PHE A 222 1.34 5.61 -14.74
C PHE A 222 1.86 4.20 -15.10
N THR A 223 2.83 4.11 -16.01
CA THR A 223 3.52 2.87 -16.37
C THR A 223 4.24 2.24 -15.18
N GLU A 224 5.00 3.04 -14.41
CA GLU A 224 5.67 2.58 -13.19
C GLU A 224 4.65 2.12 -12.15
N GLN A 225 3.59 2.90 -11.92
CA GLN A 225 2.52 2.53 -10.99
C GLN A 225 1.83 1.22 -11.38
N VAL A 226 1.58 0.99 -12.68
CA VAL A 226 1.03 -0.28 -13.18
C VAL A 226 2.01 -1.42 -12.97
N ALA A 227 3.32 -1.20 -13.20
CA ALA A 227 4.34 -2.21 -12.99
C ALA A 227 4.44 -2.61 -11.51
N ASP A 228 4.53 -1.64 -10.61
CA ASP A 228 4.63 -1.86 -9.15
C ASP A 228 3.38 -2.56 -8.60
N ALA A 229 2.18 -2.16 -9.06
CA ALA A 229 0.92 -2.82 -8.71
C ALA A 229 0.87 -4.28 -9.17
N LEU A 230 1.31 -4.53 -10.41
CA LEU A 230 1.22 -5.83 -11.05
C LEU A 230 2.28 -6.82 -10.55
N GLU A 231 3.47 -6.35 -10.15
CA GLU A 231 4.60 -7.19 -9.72
C GLU A 231 4.20 -8.23 -8.67
N SER A 232 3.37 -7.82 -7.70
CA SER A 232 2.92 -8.68 -6.61
C SER A 232 2.09 -9.90 -7.05
N TYR A 233 1.58 -9.89 -8.28
CA TYR A 233 0.75 -10.95 -8.85
C TYR A 233 1.47 -11.81 -9.90
N ILE A 234 2.72 -11.50 -10.24
CA ILE A 234 3.49 -12.21 -11.27
C ILE A 234 4.01 -13.57 -10.77
N GLY A 235 4.01 -14.57 -11.65
CA GLY A 235 4.70 -15.84 -11.43
C GLY A 235 3.89 -16.97 -10.77
N ARG A 236 2.57 -16.82 -10.66
CA ARG A 236 1.66 -17.86 -10.15
C ARG A 236 0.35 -17.94 -10.91
N GLN A 237 -0.15 -16.81 -11.43
CA GLN A 237 -1.38 -16.75 -12.18
C GLN A 237 -1.25 -15.76 -13.33
N ASP A 238 -1.86 -16.09 -14.47
CA ASP A 238 -1.95 -15.14 -15.57
C ASP A 238 -2.96 -14.04 -15.24
N VAL A 239 -2.48 -12.81 -15.01
CA VAL A 239 -3.35 -11.67 -14.72
C VAL A 239 -3.75 -11.00 -16.04
N SER A 240 -5.02 -11.12 -16.43
CA SER A 240 -5.56 -10.36 -17.56
C SER A 240 -5.74 -8.88 -17.20
N LEU A 241 -5.93 -8.02 -18.21
CA LEU A 241 -6.23 -6.62 -17.98
C LEU A 241 -7.53 -6.44 -17.18
N ASP A 242 -8.55 -7.26 -17.44
CA ASP A 242 -9.82 -7.21 -16.71
C ASP A 242 -9.64 -7.58 -15.24
N THR A 243 -8.88 -8.63 -14.94
CA THR A 243 -8.54 -8.99 -13.56
C THR A 243 -7.76 -7.88 -12.88
N PHE A 244 -6.73 -7.33 -13.54
CA PHE A 244 -5.96 -6.21 -13.01
C PHE A 244 -6.84 -4.98 -12.74
N SER A 245 -7.79 -4.69 -13.64
CA SER A 245 -8.74 -3.58 -13.49
C SER A 245 -9.58 -3.68 -12.21
N SER A 246 -10.04 -4.91 -11.88
CA SER A 246 -10.76 -5.22 -10.65
C SER A 246 -9.88 -5.10 -9.40
N ILE A 247 -8.61 -5.50 -9.52
CA ILE A 247 -7.63 -5.42 -8.43
C ILE A 247 -7.34 -3.96 -8.05
N VAL A 248 -7.14 -3.09 -9.04
CA VAL A 248 -6.76 -1.68 -8.79
C VAL A 248 -7.95 -0.72 -8.71
N GLY A 249 -9.16 -1.17 -9.05
CA GLY A 249 -10.37 -0.33 -9.05
C GLY A 249 -10.42 0.69 -10.18
N ILE A 250 -9.76 0.44 -11.31
CA ILE A 250 -9.70 1.37 -12.46
C ILE A 250 -10.21 0.66 -13.71
N PRO A 251 -11.17 1.23 -14.46
CA PRO A 251 -11.68 0.61 -15.68
C PRO A 251 -10.59 0.30 -16.73
N PRO A 252 -10.68 -0.84 -17.46
CA PRO A 252 -9.69 -1.23 -18.46
C PRO A 252 -9.37 -0.15 -19.49
N ARG A 253 -10.39 0.55 -20.00
CA ARG A 253 -10.25 1.63 -20.99
C ARG A 253 -9.46 2.81 -20.46
N THR A 254 -9.58 3.10 -19.16
CA THR A 254 -8.81 4.16 -18.50
C THR A 254 -7.35 3.75 -18.42
N ILE A 255 -7.06 2.52 -17.96
CA ILE A 255 -5.69 1.98 -17.90
C ILE A 255 -5.03 2.03 -19.28
N GLN A 256 -5.71 1.51 -20.31
CA GLN A 256 -5.21 1.54 -21.69
C GLN A 256 -4.92 2.96 -22.16
N ARG A 257 -5.87 3.89 -22.02
CA ARG A 257 -5.69 5.29 -22.43
C ARG A 257 -4.47 5.94 -21.76
N HIS A 258 -4.27 5.72 -20.46
CA HIS A 258 -3.12 6.30 -19.75
C HIS A 258 -1.79 5.66 -20.20
N LEU A 259 -1.75 4.35 -20.43
CA LEU A 259 -0.56 3.66 -20.95
C LEU A 259 -0.24 4.04 -22.40
N ASP A 260 -1.25 4.20 -23.24
CA ASP A 260 -1.10 4.63 -24.63
C ASP A 260 -0.51 6.05 -24.70
N ASN A 261 -0.94 6.95 -23.81
CA ASN A 261 -0.36 8.29 -23.67
C ASN A 261 1.13 8.27 -23.26
N GLU A 262 1.56 7.21 -22.56
CA GLU A 262 2.97 6.97 -22.19
C GLU A 262 3.71 6.06 -23.20
N GLY A 263 3.08 5.73 -24.34
CA GLY A 263 3.71 4.96 -25.43
C GLY A 263 3.88 3.46 -25.17
N THR A 264 3.17 2.92 -24.18
CA THR A 264 3.27 1.50 -23.80
C THR A 264 1.90 0.82 -23.74
N THR A 265 1.89 -0.47 -23.40
CA THR A 265 0.66 -1.24 -23.22
C THR A 265 0.78 -2.13 -21.99
N PHE A 266 -0.37 -2.49 -21.39
CA PHE A 266 -0.41 -3.44 -20.27
C PHE A 266 0.33 -4.74 -20.59
N ARG A 267 0.17 -5.24 -21.83
CA ARG A 267 0.87 -6.44 -22.31
C ARG A 267 2.38 -6.29 -22.26
N LYS A 268 2.93 -5.16 -22.72
CA LYS A 268 4.39 -4.92 -22.70
C LYS A 268 4.93 -4.89 -21.26
N ILE A 269 4.20 -4.25 -20.34
CA ILE A 269 4.59 -4.19 -18.91
C ILE A 269 4.59 -5.60 -18.32
N LYS A 270 3.50 -6.35 -18.50
CA LYS A 270 3.39 -7.73 -18.03
C LYS A 270 4.47 -8.64 -18.61
N GLU A 271 4.75 -8.54 -19.92
CA GLU A 271 5.83 -9.30 -20.56
C GLU A 271 7.19 -8.97 -19.92
N SER A 272 7.48 -7.70 -19.67
CA SER A 272 8.71 -7.26 -19.01
C SER A 272 8.85 -7.83 -17.59
N LEU A 273 7.78 -7.75 -16.78
CA LEU A 273 7.76 -8.32 -15.43
C LEU A 273 7.90 -9.85 -15.45
N ASN A 274 7.25 -10.54 -16.39
CA ASN A 274 7.39 -11.97 -16.58
C ASN A 274 8.85 -12.37 -16.90
N MET A 275 9.56 -11.58 -17.72
CA MET A 275 10.98 -11.82 -18.00
C MET A 275 11.86 -11.57 -16.77
N ALA A 276 11.61 -10.49 -16.02
CA ALA A 276 12.33 -10.21 -14.78
C ALA A 276 12.15 -11.34 -13.75
N PHE A 277 10.91 -11.80 -13.55
CA PHE A 277 10.60 -12.93 -12.69
C PHE A 277 11.29 -14.21 -13.15
N ALA A 278 11.23 -14.53 -14.45
CA ALA A 278 11.86 -15.73 -15.01
C ALA A 278 13.36 -15.74 -14.74
N LYS A 279 14.05 -14.63 -14.99
CA LYS A 279 15.48 -14.46 -14.74
C LYS A 279 15.81 -14.67 -13.26
N ARG A 280 15.05 -14.03 -12.37
CA ARG A 280 15.22 -14.18 -10.92
C ARG A 280 15.06 -15.63 -10.46
N VAL A 281 13.98 -16.31 -10.87
CA VAL A 281 13.71 -17.70 -10.48
C VAL A 281 14.77 -18.66 -11.03
N MET A 282 15.29 -18.44 -12.24
CA MET A 282 16.37 -19.27 -12.79
C MET A 282 17.69 -19.18 -12.02
N ILE A 283 17.93 -18.05 -11.34
CA ILE A 283 19.10 -17.86 -10.47
C ILE A 283 18.82 -18.44 -9.08
N GLU A 284 17.70 -18.06 -8.47
CA GLU A 284 17.40 -18.37 -7.07
C GLU A 284 17.03 -19.85 -6.84
N ARG A 285 16.52 -20.54 -7.88
CA ARG A 285 15.92 -21.87 -7.72
C ARG A 285 16.29 -22.79 -8.87
N ASN A 286 16.45 -24.08 -8.56
CA ASN A 286 16.64 -25.12 -9.57
C ASN A 286 15.29 -25.59 -10.17
N VAL A 287 14.54 -24.66 -10.77
CA VAL A 287 13.22 -24.92 -11.37
C VAL A 287 13.36 -25.21 -12.86
N SER A 288 12.50 -26.08 -13.41
CA SER A 288 12.55 -26.39 -14.84
C SER A 288 12.01 -25.22 -15.69
N ILE A 289 12.45 -25.11 -16.94
CA ILE A 289 11.94 -24.08 -17.87
C ILE A 289 10.44 -24.27 -18.14
N SER A 290 9.97 -25.52 -18.09
CA SER A 290 8.56 -25.86 -18.28
C SER A 290 7.72 -25.31 -17.13
N ASP A 291 8.15 -25.52 -15.89
CA ASP A 291 7.41 -25.03 -14.72
C ASP A 291 7.39 -23.49 -14.71
N ILE A 292 8.49 -22.83 -15.08
CA ILE A 292 8.55 -21.37 -15.20
C ILE A 292 7.54 -20.87 -16.25
N ALA A 293 7.45 -21.53 -17.40
CA ALA A 293 6.50 -21.16 -18.45
C ALA A 293 5.05 -21.29 -17.97
N GLU A 294 4.73 -22.40 -17.31
CA GLU A 294 3.39 -22.65 -16.75
C GLU A 294 3.01 -21.60 -15.70
N HIS A 295 3.91 -21.31 -14.75
CA HIS A 295 3.69 -20.32 -13.69
C HIS A 295 3.53 -18.88 -14.22
N LEU A 296 4.09 -18.58 -15.39
CA LEU A 296 3.96 -17.29 -16.05
C LEU A 296 2.74 -17.22 -16.99
N GLY A 297 1.93 -18.28 -17.06
CA GLY A 297 0.69 -18.31 -17.84
C GLY A 297 0.87 -18.62 -19.33
N TYR A 298 2.03 -19.15 -19.76
CA TYR A 298 2.22 -19.56 -21.15
C TYR A 298 1.52 -20.90 -21.40
N SER A 299 0.78 -21.02 -22.52
CA SER A 299 0.06 -22.25 -22.85
C SER A 299 0.98 -23.43 -23.20
N ASP A 300 2.22 -23.14 -23.61
CA ASP A 300 3.26 -24.14 -23.81
C ASP A 300 4.66 -23.54 -23.58
N THR A 301 5.61 -24.40 -23.21
CA THR A 301 7.01 -24.02 -22.96
C THR A 301 7.69 -23.41 -24.19
N SER A 302 7.29 -23.79 -25.41
CA SER A 302 7.86 -23.26 -26.64
C SER A 302 7.48 -21.79 -26.89
N GLN A 303 6.31 -21.35 -26.44
CA GLN A 303 5.91 -19.93 -26.48
C GLN A 303 6.75 -19.11 -25.52
N PHE A 304 6.96 -19.60 -24.29
CA PHE A 304 7.85 -18.94 -23.33
C PHE A 304 9.28 -18.81 -23.88
N ILE A 305 9.85 -19.89 -24.42
CA ILE A 305 11.20 -19.87 -25.01
C ILE A 305 11.31 -18.82 -26.14
N ARG A 306 10.27 -18.72 -26.99
CA ARG A 306 10.22 -17.73 -28.07
C ARG A 306 10.15 -16.29 -27.53
N ALA A 307 9.30 -16.04 -26.54
CA ALA A 307 9.18 -14.73 -25.90
C ALA A 307 10.50 -14.34 -25.19
N PHE A 308 11.09 -15.26 -24.43
CA PHE A 308 12.35 -15.05 -23.73
C PHE A 308 13.49 -14.77 -24.72
N LYS A 309 13.61 -15.56 -25.79
CA LYS A 309 14.63 -15.35 -26.84
C LYS A 309 14.43 -14.02 -27.57
N LYS A 310 13.18 -13.58 -27.77
CA LYS A 310 12.89 -12.26 -28.37
C LYS A 310 13.42 -11.12 -27.48
N SER A 311 13.22 -11.24 -26.17
CA SER A 311 13.65 -10.26 -25.15
C SER A 311 15.16 -10.27 -24.94
N GLU A 312 15.73 -11.42 -24.56
CA GLU A 312 17.12 -11.55 -24.08
C GLU A 312 18.10 -11.98 -25.18
N LYS A 313 17.63 -12.15 -26.43
CA LYS A 313 18.41 -12.62 -27.60
C LYS A 313 19.01 -14.03 -27.49
N MET A 314 18.81 -14.72 -26.38
CA MET A 314 19.24 -16.09 -26.14
C MET A 314 18.13 -16.92 -25.51
N THR A 315 18.24 -18.25 -25.58
CA THR A 315 17.25 -19.14 -24.94
C THR A 315 17.35 -19.11 -23.41
N PRO A 316 16.27 -19.44 -22.67
CA PRO A 316 16.30 -19.54 -21.21
C PRO A 316 17.43 -20.43 -20.66
N LEU A 317 17.68 -21.58 -21.30
CA LEU A 317 18.73 -22.51 -20.87
C LEU A 317 20.14 -21.93 -21.08
N GLN A 318 20.38 -21.25 -22.21
CA GLN A 318 21.64 -20.56 -22.45
C GLN A 318 21.85 -19.45 -21.43
N TRP A 319 20.83 -18.62 -21.20
CA TRP A 319 20.87 -17.54 -20.22
C TRP A 319 21.22 -18.04 -18.82
N ARG A 320 20.56 -19.11 -18.37
CA ARG A 320 20.82 -19.72 -17.06
C ARG A 320 22.25 -20.26 -16.95
N LYS A 321 22.78 -20.93 -17.99
CA LYS A 321 24.17 -21.43 -17.98
C LYS A 321 25.19 -20.29 -17.86
N THR A 322 24.97 -19.18 -18.57
CA THR A 322 25.87 -18.02 -18.53
C THR A 322 25.85 -17.32 -17.17
N ASN A 323 24.68 -17.24 -16.51
CA ASN A 323 24.52 -16.53 -15.23
C ASN A 323 24.74 -17.41 -13.99
N GLN A 324 24.87 -18.74 -14.13
CA GLN A 324 25.29 -19.63 -13.04
C GLN A 324 26.80 -19.92 -13.04
N ALA A 325 27.50 -19.60 -14.13
CA ALA A 325 28.95 -19.78 -14.26
C ALA A 325 29.77 -18.57 -13.78
N ASN A 326 29.09 -17.48 -13.38
CA ASN A 326 29.64 -16.26 -12.80
C ASN A 326 29.13 -16.12 -11.36
#